data_AF-A0A4Q5ZXU3-F1
#
_entry.id   AF-A0A4Q5ZXU3-F1
#
_cell.length_a   1.000
_cell.length_b   1.000
_cell.length_c   1.000
_cell.angle_alpha   90.00
_cell.angle_beta   90.00
_cell.angle_gamma   90.00
#
_symmetry.space_group_name_H-M   'P 1'
#
loop_
_entity.id
_entity.type
_entity.pdbx_description
1 polymer ?
#
loop_
_entity_poly.entity_id
_entity_poly.type
_entity_poly.pdbx_seq_one_letter_code
_entity_poly.pdbx_strand_id
1 'polypeptide(L)'
;MNLFNKDKKSALEAKEMAQFIAFGPVVFQVARLMRDYGILTAIEESGKKGLTHDEILLIVKLPDYGLRVLLESSLGIGLVIINDGRYS
;
A
#
# COMPACT_ATOMS: atom_id res chain seq x y z
N MET A 1 2.48 9.22 -39.43
CA MET A 1 2.73 9.45 -38.00
C MET A 1 2.19 8.24 -37.24
N ASN A 2 3.01 7.21 -37.01
CA ASN A 2 2.57 5.88 -36.51
C ASN A 2 2.96 5.64 -35.04
N LEU A 3 3.21 6.70 -34.27
CA LEU A 3 3.78 6.56 -32.92
C LEU A 3 2.79 6.03 -31.86
N PHE A 4 1.48 6.01 -32.16
CA PHE A 4 0.42 5.67 -31.18
C PHE A 4 -0.60 4.64 -31.71
N ASN A 5 -0.26 3.88 -32.74
CA ASN A 5 -1.18 2.92 -33.34
C ASN A 5 -1.27 1.57 -32.61
N LYS A 6 -0.45 1.37 -31.56
CA LYS A 6 -0.41 0.14 -30.78
C LYS A 6 -0.29 0.48 -29.29
N ASP A 7 -1.33 0.11 -28.54
CA ASP A 7 -1.28 0.18 -27.09
C ASP A 7 -0.47 -1.01 -26.54
N LYS A 8 0.20 -0.79 -25.41
CA LYS A 8 0.89 -1.84 -24.64
C LYS A 8 0.00 -2.43 -23.54
N LYS A 9 -1.17 -1.84 -23.30
CA LYS A 9 -2.17 -2.29 -22.34
C LYS A 9 -3.37 -2.89 -23.05
N SER A 10 -3.90 -3.97 -22.47
CA SER A 10 -5.24 -4.43 -22.73
C SER A 10 -6.28 -3.40 -22.25
N ALA A 11 -7.49 -3.50 -22.77
CA ALA A 11 -8.59 -2.64 -22.34
C ALA A 11 -8.92 -2.79 -20.84
N LEU A 12 -8.66 -3.96 -20.25
CA LEU A 12 -8.84 -4.21 -18.82
C LEU A 12 -7.79 -3.45 -18.00
N GLU A 13 -6.51 -3.60 -18.33
CA GLU A 13 -5.41 -2.90 -17.64
C GLU A 13 -5.55 -1.38 -17.75
N ALA A 14 -6.04 -0.87 -18.89
CA ALA A 14 -6.32 0.56 -19.05
C ALA A 14 -7.44 1.04 -18.10
N LYS A 15 -8.49 0.23 -17.88
CA LYS A 15 -9.56 0.54 -16.92
C LYS A 15 -9.07 0.47 -15.47
N GLU A 16 -8.26 -0.53 -15.14
CA GLU A 16 -7.63 -0.65 -13.82
C GLU A 16 -6.74 0.57 -13.52
N MET A 17 -5.93 0.99 -14.50
CA MET A 17 -5.12 2.20 -14.39
C MET A 17 -5.98 3.46 -14.21
N ALA A 18 -7.08 3.59 -14.95
CA ALA A 18 -8.00 4.71 -14.78
C ALA A 18 -8.60 4.75 -13.36
N GLN A 19 -8.95 3.59 -12.79
CA GLN A 19 -9.41 3.50 -11.40
C GLN A 19 -8.30 3.88 -10.41
N PHE A 20 -7.10 3.36 -10.59
CA PHE A 20 -5.97 3.72 -9.73
C PHE A 20 -5.70 5.24 -9.74
N ILE A 21 -5.77 5.87 -10.92
CA ILE A 21 -5.64 7.33 -11.08
C ILE A 21 -6.78 8.06 -10.35
N ALA A 22 -8.03 7.60 -10.49
CA ALA A 22 -9.18 8.21 -9.82
C ALA A 22 -9.05 8.18 -8.28
N PHE A 23 -8.43 7.13 -7.72
CA PHE A 23 -8.15 7.00 -6.29
C PHE A 23 -6.85 7.65 -5.84
N GLY A 24 -6.14 8.37 -6.72
CA GLY A 24 -4.88 9.06 -6.43
C GLY A 24 -4.85 9.84 -5.10
N PRO A 25 -5.90 10.61 -4.73
CA PRO A 25 -5.94 11.29 -3.43
C PRO A 25 -5.88 10.33 -2.22
N VAL A 26 -6.56 9.19 -2.30
CA VAL A 26 -6.55 8.16 -1.23
C VAL A 26 -5.19 7.48 -1.19
N VAL A 27 -4.67 7.06 -2.34
CA VAL A 27 -3.35 6.42 -2.47
C VAL A 27 -2.26 7.29 -1.84
N PHE A 28 -2.26 8.59 -2.17
CA PHE A 28 -1.30 9.55 -1.63
C PHE A 28 -1.41 9.68 -0.11
N GLN A 29 -2.64 9.82 0.43
CA GLN A 29 -2.80 9.98 1.87
C GLN A 29 -2.44 8.72 2.64
N VAL A 30 -2.77 7.52 2.13
CA VAL A 30 -2.35 6.25 2.75
C VAL A 30 -0.82 6.17 2.79
N ALA A 31 -0.14 6.37 1.66
CA ALA A 31 1.32 6.35 1.61
C ALA A 31 1.96 7.37 2.56
N ARG A 32 1.40 8.59 2.60
CA ARG A 32 1.86 9.65 3.49
C ARG A 32 1.69 9.27 4.97
N LEU A 33 0.54 8.76 5.38
CA LEU A 33 0.28 8.37 6.76
C LEU A 33 1.13 7.14 7.16
N MET A 34 1.27 6.16 6.29
CA MET A 34 2.13 4.99 6.50
C MET A 34 3.59 5.39 6.77
N ARG A 35 4.09 6.41 6.06
CA ARG A 35 5.42 7.00 6.31
C ARG A 35 5.45 7.84 7.58
N ASP A 36 4.53 8.80 7.73
CA ASP A 36 4.57 9.80 8.80
C ASP A 36 4.34 9.18 10.20
N TYR A 37 3.57 8.08 10.28
CA TYR A 37 3.41 7.29 11.51
C TYR A 37 4.52 6.25 11.74
N GLY A 38 5.51 6.17 10.86
CA GLY A 38 6.66 5.25 10.99
C GLY A 38 6.34 3.77 10.72
N ILE A 39 5.19 3.45 10.14
CA ILE A 39 4.78 2.06 9.87
C ILE A 39 5.72 1.43 8.83
N LEU A 40 6.02 2.13 7.74
CA LEU A 40 6.92 1.61 6.69
C LEU A 40 8.33 1.38 7.23
N THR A 41 8.84 2.31 8.03
CA THR A 41 10.16 2.16 8.67
C THR A 41 10.18 0.96 9.62
N ALA A 42 9.15 0.77 10.45
CA ALA A 42 9.07 -0.39 11.34
C ALA A 42 9.06 -1.72 10.57
N ILE A 43 8.32 -1.79 9.46
CA ILE A 43 8.28 -2.97 8.59
C ILE A 43 9.65 -3.19 7.94
N GLU A 44 10.28 -2.16 7.39
CA GLU A 44 11.61 -2.23 6.77
C GLU A 44 12.67 -2.73 7.77
N GLU A 45 12.68 -2.19 8.99
CA GLU A 45 13.62 -2.58 10.05
C GLU A 45 13.42 -4.03 10.53
N SER A 46 12.22 -4.58 10.39
CA SER A 46 11.94 -5.99 10.70
C SER A 46 12.53 -6.97 9.67
N GLY A 47 12.94 -6.45 8.50
CA GLY A 47 13.52 -7.22 7.41
C GLY A 47 12.63 -8.39 6.97
N LYS A 48 13.26 -9.53 6.67
CA LYS A 48 12.54 -10.74 6.21
C LYS A 48 11.56 -11.32 7.23
N LYS A 49 11.70 -10.97 8.51
CA LYS A 49 10.79 -11.47 9.55
C LYS A 49 9.41 -10.84 9.37
N GLY A 50 9.33 -9.58 8.97
CA GLY A 50 8.08 -8.83 8.94
C GLY A 50 7.50 -8.59 10.34
N LEU A 51 6.39 -7.85 10.39
CA LEU A 51 5.66 -7.57 11.62
C LEU A 51 4.20 -8.02 11.51
N THR A 52 3.62 -8.56 12.58
CA THR A 52 2.18 -8.75 12.66
C THR A 52 1.47 -7.41 12.87
N HIS A 53 0.15 -7.39 12.62
CA HIS A 53 -0.69 -6.24 12.94
C HIS A 53 -0.52 -5.78 14.39
N ASP A 54 -0.55 -6.72 15.35
CA ASP A 54 -0.43 -6.42 16.78
C ASP A 54 0.97 -5.88 17.14
N GLU A 55 2.03 -6.41 16.52
CA GLU A 55 3.39 -5.90 16.70
C GLU A 55 3.50 -4.44 16.22
N ILE A 56 2.88 -4.09 15.08
CA ILE A 56 2.84 -2.71 14.58
C ILE A 56 1.99 -1.81 15.49
N LEU A 57 0.85 -2.31 15.97
CA LEU A 57 -0.07 -1.56 16.84
C LEU A 57 0.59 -1.11 18.15
N LEU A 58 1.54 -1.90 18.67
CA LEU A 58 2.32 -1.54 19.86
C LEU A 58 3.34 -0.41 19.59
N ILE A 59 3.77 -0.23 18.35
CA ILE A 59 4.80 0.74 17.96
C ILE A 59 4.15 2.10 17.63
N VAL A 60 2.99 2.09 16.98
CA VAL A 60 2.36 3.30 16.45
C VAL A 60 1.28 3.87 17.36
N LYS A 61 1.13 5.20 17.35
CA LYS A 61 0.09 5.91 18.10
C LYS A 61 -1.18 6.07 17.26
N LEU A 62 -1.82 4.96 16.92
CA LEU A 62 -3.06 4.92 16.15
C LEU A 62 -4.12 4.03 16.83
N PRO A 63 -5.42 4.31 16.65
CA PRO A 63 -6.45 3.33 16.96
C PRO A 63 -6.27 2.08 16.10
N ASP A 64 -6.58 0.90 16.65
CA ASP A 64 -6.52 -0.40 15.94
C ASP A 64 -7.19 -0.34 14.56
N TYR A 65 -8.43 0.17 14.51
CA TYR A 65 -9.17 0.34 13.26
C TYR A 65 -8.41 1.21 12.24
N GLY A 66 -7.78 2.29 12.69
CA GLY A 66 -7.02 3.18 11.82
C GLY A 66 -5.80 2.49 11.20
N LEU A 67 -5.08 1.71 12.02
CA LEU A 67 -3.96 0.90 11.53
C LEU A 67 -4.43 -0.16 10.52
N ARG A 68 -5.55 -0.85 10.81
CA ARG A 68 -6.13 -1.87 9.93
C ARG A 68 -6.45 -1.30 8.55
N VAL A 69 -7.16 -0.16 8.51
CA VAL A 69 -7.52 0.51 7.26
C VAL A 69 -6.26 0.89 6.46
N LEU A 70 -5.22 1.39 7.11
CA LEU A 70 -3.98 1.77 6.45
C LEU A 70 -3.22 0.56 5.87
N LEU A 71 -3.10 -0.53 6.62
CA LEU A 71 -2.42 -1.74 6.19
C LEU A 71 -3.17 -2.44 5.04
N GLU A 72 -4.49 -2.60 5.15
CA GLU A 72 -5.30 -3.21 4.09
C GLU A 72 -5.29 -2.36 2.81
N SER A 73 -5.37 -1.03 2.94
CA SER A 73 -5.23 -0.13 1.79
C SER A 73 -3.84 -0.25 1.16
N SER A 74 -2.80 -0.39 1.99
CA SER A 74 -1.40 -0.51 1.54
C SER A 74 -1.13 -1.82 0.79
N LEU A 75 -1.82 -2.91 1.13
CA LEU A 75 -1.81 -4.16 0.36
C LEU A 75 -2.39 -3.95 -1.04
N GLY A 76 -3.56 -3.29 -1.14
CA GLY A 76 -4.20 -2.99 -2.42
C GLY A 76 -3.41 -2.02 -3.31
N ILE A 77 -2.68 -1.08 -2.69
CA ILE A 77 -1.79 -0.14 -3.39
C ILE A 77 -0.48 -0.82 -3.83
N GLY A 78 -0.04 -1.86 -3.10
CA GLY A 78 1.25 -2.51 -3.30
C GLY A 78 2.42 -1.81 -2.59
N LEU A 79 2.17 -1.18 -1.44
CA LEU A 79 3.22 -0.60 -0.59
C LEU A 79 3.88 -1.64 0.33
N VAL A 80 3.14 -2.69 0.68
CA VAL A 80 3.57 -3.79 1.53
C VAL A 80 2.97 -5.09 0.99
N ILE A 81 3.54 -6.22 1.37
CA ILE A 81 2.94 -7.54 1.18
C ILE A 81 2.67 -8.18 2.54
N ILE A 82 1.87 -9.25 2.56
CA ILE A 82 1.61 -10.02 3.78
C ILE A 82 1.88 -11.51 3.54
N ASN A 83 2.70 -12.11 4.39
CA ASN A 83 3.02 -13.54 4.39
C ASN A 83 2.82 -14.08 5.80
N ASP A 84 2.04 -15.14 5.97
CA ASP A 84 1.77 -15.76 7.28
C ASP A 84 1.35 -14.75 8.37
N GLY A 85 0.53 -13.77 7.98
CA GLY A 85 0.04 -12.72 8.88
C GLY A 85 1.06 -11.63 9.22
N ARG A 86 2.21 -11.60 8.54
CA ARG A 86 3.30 -10.65 8.75
C ARG A 86 3.50 -9.75 7.53
N TYR A 87 3.50 -8.46 7.77
CA TYR A 87 3.74 -7.43 6.77
C TYR A 87 5.23 -7.26 6.53
N SER A 88 5.63 -7.19 5.25
CA SER A 88 6.99 -6.96 4.78
C SER A 88 7.01 -6.07 3.55
#